data_AF-A0A369WR98-F1
#
_entry.id   AF-A0A369WR98-F1
#
_cell.length_a   1.000
_cell.length_b   1.000
_cell.length_c   1.000
_cell.angle_alpha   90.00
_cell.angle_beta   90.00
_cell.angle_gamma   90.00
#
_symmetry.space_group_name_H-M   'P 1'
#
loop_
_entity.id
_entity.type
_entity.pdbx_description
1 polymer ?
#
loop_
_entity_poly.entity_id
_entity_poly.type
_entity_poly.pdbx_seq_one_letter_code
_entity_poly.pdbx_strand_id
1 'polypeptide(L)'
;MGSSPLLYAVTGALIFGIGLLASLRDEALLARIIAINISGVGVFLMLVSFAYRGFELAPDPIPHALVLTGIVVAVAASGLALALEKRLAELPKSKTHKEDSP
;
A
#
# COMPACT_ATOMS: atom_id res chain seq x y z
N MET A 1 -1.92 -28.70 -15.16
CA MET A 1 -1.23 -27.40 -15.36
C MET A 1 -2.22 -26.26 -15.13
N GLY A 2 -1.94 -25.29 -14.24
CA GLY A 2 -2.64 -24.00 -14.24
C GLY A 2 -3.11 -23.41 -12.90
N SER A 3 -3.05 -24.10 -11.77
CA SER A 3 -3.60 -23.58 -10.50
C SER A 3 -2.70 -22.54 -9.80
N SER A 4 -1.37 -22.60 -9.97
CA SER A 4 -0.45 -21.74 -9.21
C SER A 4 -0.65 -20.24 -9.45
N PRO A 5 -0.75 -19.73 -10.70
CA PRO A 5 -1.00 -18.31 -10.94
C PRO A 5 -2.36 -17.88 -10.40
N LEU A 6 -3.38 -18.73 -10.54
CA LEU A 6 -4.72 -18.45 -10.02
C LEU A 6 -4.70 -18.30 -8.47
N LEU A 7 -3.93 -19.14 -7.78
CA LEU A 7 -3.72 -19.02 -6.34
C LEU A 7 -3.03 -17.70 -5.96
N TYR A 8 -2.00 -17.29 -6.69
CA TYR A 8 -1.32 -16.02 -6.45
C TYR A 8 -2.22 -14.81 -6.74
N ALA A 9 -2.98 -14.84 -7.84
CA ALA A 9 -3.93 -13.78 -8.18
C ALA A 9 -5.05 -13.63 -7.15
N VAL A 10 -5.66 -14.74 -6.72
CA VAL A 10 -6.70 -14.74 -5.68
C VAL A 10 -6.13 -14.30 -4.34
N THR A 11 -4.95 -14.78 -3.97
CA THR A 11 -4.27 -14.35 -2.74
C THR A 11 -3.96 -12.85 -2.79
N GLY A 12 -3.48 -12.35 -3.93
CA GLY A 12 -3.26 -10.92 -4.17
C GLY A 12 -4.55 -10.11 -4.02
N ALA A 13 -5.68 -10.63 -4.53
CA ALA A 13 -7.00 -9.99 -4.39
C ALA A 13 -7.48 -9.92 -2.95
N LEU A 14 -7.30 -11.00 -2.19
CA LEU A 14 -7.66 -11.04 -0.77
C LEU A 14 -6.80 -10.06 0.03
N ILE A 15 -5.48 -10.06 -0.17
CA ILE A 15 -4.56 -9.13 0.50
C ILE A 15 -4.89 -7.68 0.14
N PHE A 16 -5.13 -7.39 -1.14
CA PHE A 16 -5.52 -6.07 -1.62
C PHE A 16 -6.81 -5.60 -0.93
N GLY A 17 -7.84 -6.44 -0.94
CA GLY A 17 -9.13 -6.13 -0.32
C GLY A 17 -9.02 -5.89 1.18
N ILE A 18 -8.26 -6.71 1.91
CA ILE A 18 -8.03 -6.55 3.36
C ILE A 18 -7.30 -5.23 3.64
N GLY A 19 -6.21 -4.94 2.92
CA GLY A 19 -5.46 -3.69 3.09
C GLY A 19 -6.29 -2.46 2.74
N LEU A 20 -7.10 -2.53 1.68
CA LEU A 20 -7.99 -1.44 1.29
C LEU A 20 -9.08 -1.21 2.34
N LEU A 21 -9.73 -2.26 2.83
CA LEU A 21 -10.75 -2.15 3.88
C LEU A 21 -10.17 -1.59 5.18
N ALA A 22 -8.97 -1.99 5.58
CA ALA A 22 -8.28 -1.43 6.75
C ALA A 22 -7.93 0.05 6.54
N SER A 23 -7.47 0.43 5.34
CA SER A 23 -7.11 1.82 5.02
C SER A 23 -8.29 2.79 5.01
N LEU A 24 -9.52 2.30 4.87
CA LEU A 24 -10.74 3.11 4.85
C LEU A 24 -11.36 3.31 6.23
N ARG A 25 -10.87 2.62 7.27
CA ARG A 25 -11.35 2.78 8.65
C ARG A 25 -10.69 4.00 9.31
N ASP A 26 -11.35 4.53 10.35
CA ASP A 26 -10.79 5.56 11.22
C ASP A 26 -9.70 4.94 12.11
N GLU A 27 -8.50 4.85 11.54
CA GLU A 27 -7.30 4.34 12.22
C GLU A 27 -6.23 5.44 12.31
N ALA A 28 -5.29 5.28 13.25
CA ALA A 28 -4.13 6.16 13.35
C ALA A 28 -3.37 6.22 12.00
N LEU A 29 -2.76 7.38 11.69
CA LEU A 29 -2.06 7.59 10.41
C LEU A 29 -1.04 6.49 10.10
N LEU A 30 -0.26 6.04 11.10
CA LEU A 30 0.66 4.93 10.95
C LEU A 30 -0.03 3.63 10.51
N ALA A 31 -1.14 3.26 11.16
CA ALA A 31 -1.90 2.06 10.82
C ALA A 31 -2.48 2.17 9.39
N ARG A 32 -2.93 3.36 9.01
CA ARG A 32 -3.39 3.65 7.64
C ARG A 32 -2.27 3.52 6.61
N ILE A 33 -1.05 4.00 6.90
CA ILE A 33 0.13 3.83 6.04
C ILE A 33 0.45 2.34 5.85
N ILE A 34 0.41 1.56 6.92
CA ILE A 34 0.62 0.11 6.87
C ILE A 34 -0.46 -0.56 6.00
N ALA A 35 -1.73 -0.21 6.20
CA ALA A 35 -2.85 -0.75 5.44
C ALA A 35 -2.73 -0.46 3.93
N ILE A 36 -2.30 0.75 3.55
CA ILE A 36 -2.01 1.12 2.17
C ILE A 36 -0.86 0.31 1.58
N ASN A 37 0.21 0.05 2.35
CA ASN A 37 1.30 -0.80 1.87
C ASN A 37 0.84 -2.26 1.67
N ILE A 38 0.02 -2.78 2.59
CA ILE A 38 -0.57 -4.12 2.46
C ILE A 38 -1.40 -4.21 1.19
N SER A 39 -2.22 -3.20 0.89
CA SER A 39 -2.99 -3.19 -0.36
C SER A 39 -2.06 -3.17 -1.58
N GLY A 40 -1.01 -2.35 -1.58
CA GLY A 40 0.03 -2.33 -2.62
C GLY A 40 0.71 -3.67 -2.87
N VAL A 41 1.05 -4.41 -1.80
CA VAL A 41 1.62 -5.77 -1.91
C VAL A 41 0.66 -6.72 -2.62
N GLY A 42 -0.65 -6.63 -2.36
CA GLY A 42 -1.67 -7.40 -3.07
C GLY A 42 -1.67 -7.13 -4.58
N VAL A 43 -1.54 -5.86 -4.99
CA VAL A 43 -1.42 -5.47 -6.41
C VAL A 43 -0.14 -6.03 -7.02
N PHE A 44 0.99 -5.95 -6.33
CA PHE A 44 2.25 -6.50 -6.82
C PHE A 44 2.18 -8.01 -7.03
N LEU A 45 1.52 -8.74 -6.11
CA LEU A 45 1.34 -10.18 -6.24
C LEU A 45 0.47 -10.55 -7.45
N MET A 46 -0.57 -9.77 -7.76
CA MET A 46 -1.35 -9.94 -9.00
C MET A 46 -0.51 -9.70 -10.25
N LEU A 47 0.31 -8.64 -10.27
CA LEU A 47 1.17 -8.32 -11.42
C LEU A 47 2.18 -9.44 -11.71
N VAL A 48 2.83 -9.98 -10.66
CA VAL A 48 3.75 -11.12 -10.81
C VAL A 48 3.00 -12.36 -11.28
N SER A 49 1.79 -12.60 -10.78
CA SER A 49 0.95 -13.70 -11.25
C SER A 49 0.64 -13.58 -12.76
N PHE A 50 0.36 -12.38 -13.25
CA PHE A 50 0.12 -12.15 -14.68
C PHE A 50 1.39 -12.24 -15.53
N ALA A 51 2.57 -12.02 -14.93
CA ALA A 51 3.85 -12.18 -15.60
C ALA A 51 4.24 -13.66 -15.82
N TYR A 52 3.54 -14.60 -15.19
CA TYR A 52 3.84 -16.02 -15.28
C TYR A 52 3.42 -16.60 -16.64
N ARG A 53 4.40 -17.08 -17.42
CA ARG A 53 4.18 -17.64 -18.76
C ARG A 53 4.37 -19.16 -18.85
N GLY A 54 4.64 -19.82 -17.73
CA GLY A 54 4.99 -21.25 -17.67
C GLY A 54 6.42 -21.49 -17.18
N PHE A 55 6.73 -22.75 -16.83
CA PHE A 55 8.02 -23.11 -16.22
C PHE A 55 9.20 -23.07 -17.22
N GLU A 56 8.90 -23.29 -18.50
CA GLU A 56 9.89 -23.35 -19.59
C GLU A 56 10.12 -22.00 -20.29
N LEU A 57 9.32 -20.98 -19.97
CA LEU A 57 9.40 -19.67 -20.58
C LEU A 57 9.92 -18.63 -19.58
N ALA A 58 10.77 -17.73 -20.08
CA ALA A 58 11.16 -16.56 -19.31
C ALA A 58 9.92 -15.74 -18.90
N PRO A 59 9.81 -15.31 -17.62
CA PRO A 59 8.73 -14.44 -17.17
C PRO A 59 8.67 -13.13 -17.96
N ASP A 60 7.49 -12.53 -18.05
CA ASP A 60 7.35 -11.24 -18.71
C ASP A 60 8.14 -10.16 -17.95
N PRO A 61 9.10 -9.46 -18.59
CA PRO A 61 9.90 -8.43 -17.92
C PRO A 61 9.08 -7.17 -17.57
N ILE A 62 7.95 -6.91 -18.23
CA ILE A 62 7.20 -5.67 -18.05
C ILE A 62 6.54 -5.61 -16.66
N PRO A 63 5.71 -6.58 -16.23
CA PRO A 63 5.13 -6.53 -14.89
C PRO A 63 6.19 -6.63 -13.78
N HIS A 64 7.32 -7.30 -14.03
CA HIS A 64 8.43 -7.35 -13.09
C HIS A 64 9.07 -5.97 -12.87
N ALA A 65 9.34 -5.23 -13.94
CA ALA A 65 9.85 -3.87 -13.84
C ALA A 65 8.84 -2.95 -13.13
N LEU A 66 7.55 -3.06 -13.45
CA LEU A 66 6.49 -2.31 -12.79
C LEU A 66 6.47 -2.59 -11.28
N VAL A 67 6.58 -3.84 -10.86
CA VAL A 67 6.61 -4.21 -9.43
C VAL A 67 7.83 -3.62 -8.74
N LEU A 68 9.03 -3.73 -9.32
CA LEU A 68 10.25 -3.16 -8.72
C LEU A 68 10.12 -1.64 -8.53
N THR A 69 9.64 -0.93 -9.55
CA THR A 69 9.40 0.52 -9.44
C THR A 69 8.33 0.85 -8.41
N GLY A 70 7.25 0.07 -8.36
CA GLY A 70 6.16 0.24 -7.41
C GLY A 70 6.62 0.08 -5.97
N ILE A 71 7.49 -0.89 -5.69
CA ILE A 71 8.05 -1.11 -4.35
C ILE A 71 8.82 0.13 -3.87
N VAL A 72 9.69 0.69 -4.72
CA VAL A 72 10.45 1.90 -4.37
C VAL A 72 9.52 3.09 -4.12
N VAL A 73 8.50 3.28 -4.96
CA VAL A 73 7.51 4.35 -4.81
C VAL A 73 6.68 4.18 -3.52
N ALA A 74 6.28 2.96 -3.16
CA ALA A 74 5.54 2.68 -1.94
C ALA A 74 6.34 3.01 -0.67
N VAL A 75 7.63 2.64 -0.65
CA VAL A 75 8.53 2.99 0.46
C VAL A 75 8.74 4.51 0.55
N ALA A 76 8.93 5.19 -0.58
CA ALA A 76 9.08 6.64 -0.62
C ALA A 76 7.81 7.37 -0.14
N ALA A 77 6.63 6.92 -0.58
CA ALA A 77 5.35 7.47 -0.14
C ALA A 77 5.14 7.29 1.36
N SER A 78 5.54 6.15 1.92
CA SER A 78 5.49 5.89 3.37
C SER A 78 6.41 6.82 4.14
N GLY A 79 7.65 7.01 3.66
CA GLY A 79 8.58 7.97 4.25
C GLY A 79 8.05 9.40 4.21
N LEU A 80 7.45 9.81 3.09
CA LEU A 80 6.81 11.11 2.95
C LEU A 80 5.63 11.26 3.92
N ALA A 81 4.75 10.27 4.03
CA ALA A 81 3.60 10.31 4.93
C ALA A 81 4.03 10.46 6.39
N LEU A 82 5.05 9.71 6.83
CA LEU A 82 5.60 9.82 8.19
C LEU A 82 6.28 11.18 8.42
N ALA A 83 6.99 11.72 7.43
CA ALA A 83 7.60 13.03 7.51
C ALA A 83 6.54 14.14 7.66
N LEU A 84 5.42 14.03 6.92
CA LEU A 84 4.29 14.94 7.04
C LEU A 84 3.58 14.82 8.39
N GLU A 85 3.37 13.61 8.90
CA GLU A 85 2.80 13.37 10.22
C GLU A 85 3.64 14.03 11.32
N LYS A 86 4.95 13.81 11.29
CA LYS A 86 5.88 14.46 12.23
C LYS A 86 5.80 15.98 12.14
N ARG A 87 5.79 16.53 10.93
CA ARG A 87 5.71 17.98 10.71
C ARG A 87 4.39 18.56 11.23
N LEU A 88 3.27 17.86 11.04
CA LEU A 88 1.96 18.26 11.54
C LEU A 88 1.90 18.23 13.08
N ALA A 89 2.55 17.24 13.70
CA ALA A 89 2.65 17.15 15.16
C ALA A 89 3.50 18.29 15.78
N GLU A 90 4.48 18.82 15.04
CA GLU A 90 5.32 19.95 15.46
C GLU A 90 4.65 21.31 15.28
N LEU A 91 3.54 21.41 14.52
CA LEU A 91 2.84 22.68 14.36
C LEU A 91 2.20 23.12 15.69
N PRO A 92 2.33 24.41 16.07
CA PRO A 92 1.63 24.93 17.24
C PRO A 92 0.13 24.70 17.06
N LYS A 93 -0.51 23.97 17.99
CA LYS A 93 -1.97 23.88 18.01
C LYS A 93 -2.49 25.31 18.18
N SER A 94 -3.05 25.89 17.12
CA SER A 94 -3.67 27.22 17.22
C SER A 94 -4.69 27.12 18.36
N LYS A 95 -4.54 27.96 19.39
CA LYS A 95 -5.48 28.01 20.50
C LYS A 95 -6.87 28.21 19.90
N THR A 96 -7.69 27.16 19.87
CA THR A 96 -9.11 27.28 19.59
C THR A 96 -9.62 28.27 20.63
N HIS A 97 -10.07 29.43 20.14
CA HIS A 97 -10.54 30.54 20.95
C HIS A 97 -11.64 30.00 21.87
N LYS A 98 -11.28 29.68 23.12
CA LYS A 98 -12.25 29.67 24.21
C LYS A 98 -12.63 31.12 24.38
N GLU A 99 -13.71 31.49 23.72
CA GLU A 99 -14.48 32.68 24.05
C GLU A 99 -15.14 32.40 25.41
N ASP A 100 -14.32 32.40 26.46
CA ASP A 100 -14.80 32.66 27.81
C ASP A 100 -15.15 34.15 27.81
N SER A 101 -16.40 34.46 27.44
CA SER A 101 -17.00 35.72 27.85
C SER A 101 -17.67 35.53 29.22
N PRO A 102 -17.44 36.45 30.16
CA PRO A 102 -17.91 36.40 31.55
C PRO A 102 -19.42 36.56 31.72
#